data_AF-A0A256Z622-F1
#
_entry.id   AF-A0A256Z622-F1
#
_cell.length_a   1.000
_cell.length_b   1.000
_cell.length_c   1.000
_cell.angle_alpha   90.00
_cell.angle_beta   90.00
_cell.angle_gamma   90.00
#
_symmetry.space_group_name_H-M   'P 1'
#
loop_
_entity.id
_entity.type
_entity.pdbx_description
1 polymer ?
#
loop_
_entity_poly.entity_id
_entity_poly.type
_entity_poly.pdbx_seq_one_letter_code
_entity_poly.pdbx_strand_id
1 'polypeptide(L)'
;MKLDTEWQGFTKGLFGQNLFMIKTLGEGDVFINTFGAIDKHELEPGEKLVVDNFHLAALSTTCQYEVRMFGGLKSTILGGEGLITEVTGPGEVYIQTKNPQEFVNWLWRYIGPRVHASSRRACLKGFIFSKPVR
;
A
#
# COMPACT_ATOMS: atom_id res chain seq x y z
N MET A 1 14.54 -3.92 -21.54
CA MET A 1 13.68 -3.24 -20.54
C MET A 1 14.22 -1.87 -20.18
N LYS A 2 13.46 -0.80 -20.45
CA LYS A 2 13.75 0.56 -19.97
C LYS A 2 12.84 0.80 -18.75
N LEU A 3 13.45 0.93 -17.58
CA LEU A 3 12.76 1.38 -16.38
C LEU A 3 12.71 2.89 -16.44
N ASP A 4 11.50 3.43 -16.59
CA ASP A 4 11.30 4.86 -16.47
C ASP A 4 10.82 5.15 -15.06
N THR A 5 11.73 5.62 -14.23
CA THR A 5 11.40 6.12 -12.87
C THR A 5 10.87 7.55 -12.93
N GLU A 6 10.93 8.23 -14.08
CA GLU A 6 10.32 9.56 -14.26
C GLU A 6 8.85 9.42 -14.64
N TRP A 7 8.02 9.03 -13.67
CA TRP A 7 6.58 9.22 -13.80
C TRP A 7 6.19 10.65 -13.41
N GLN A 8 6.09 11.52 -14.41
CA GLN A 8 5.40 12.81 -14.32
C GLN A 8 3.90 12.59 -14.15
N GLY A 9 3.41 12.66 -12.91
CA GLY A 9 1.97 12.55 -12.66
C GLY A 9 1.58 12.22 -11.22
N PHE A 10 2.53 11.98 -10.33
CA PHE A 10 2.27 12.08 -8.90
C PHE A 10 2.63 13.49 -8.47
N THR A 11 1.67 14.41 -8.56
CA THR A 11 1.77 15.70 -7.89
C THR A 11 1.96 15.41 -6.41
N LYS A 12 3.22 15.40 -5.97
CA LYS A 12 3.73 15.45 -4.60
C LYS A 12 2.63 15.27 -3.53
N GLY A 13 2.45 14.06 -3.03
CA GLY A 13 1.81 13.83 -1.74
C GLY A 13 0.33 14.21 -1.67
N LEU A 14 -0.55 13.42 -2.29
CA LEU A 14 -1.96 13.63 -2.07
C LEU A 14 -2.38 13.29 -0.62
N PHE A 15 -1.75 12.32 0.08
CA PHE A 15 -2.13 12.01 1.48
C PHE A 15 -1.05 11.34 2.36
N GLY A 16 0.23 11.72 2.27
CA GLY A 16 1.26 11.23 3.23
C GLY A 16 1.48 9.70 3.30
N GLN A 17 0.89 8.95 2.36
CA GLN A 17 0.98 7.51 2.22
C GLN A 17 1.76 7.20 0.93
N ASN A 18 2.77 6.34 1.06
CA ASN A 18 3.80 6.06 0.05
C ASN A 18 3.28 5.19 -1.11
N LEU A 19 2.38 5.71 -1.95
CA LEU A 19 2.00 5.03 -3.19
C LEU A 19 2.81 5.61 -4.35
N PHE A 20 3.60 4.78 -5.03
CA PHE A 20 4.25 5.13 -6.28
C PHE A 20 4.05 3.96 -7.26
N MET A 21 3.58 4.27 -8.47
CA MET A 21 3.52 3.30 -9.57
C MET A 21 4.77 3.42 -10.41
N ILE A 22 5.34 2.27 -10.77
CA ILE A 22 6.49 2.19 -11.68
C ILE A 22 5.96 1.83 -13.06
N LYS A 23 6.34 2.61 -14.07
CA LYS A 23 6.04 2.28 -15.46
C LYS A 23 7.24 1.57 -16.10
N THR A 24 6.97 0.41 -16.67
CA THR A 24 7.97 -0.39 -17.37
C THR A 24 7.67 -0.39 -18.86
N LEU A 25 8.69 -0.12 -19.70
CA LEU A 25 8.56 -0.13 -21.17
C LEU A 25 9.66 -0.98 -21.81
N GLY A 26 9.35 -1.58 -22.95
CA GLY A 26 10.26 -2.41 -23.74
C GLY A 26 9.99 -3.91 -23.59
N GLU A 27 10.88 -4.71 -24.18
CA GLU A 27 10.74 -6.16 -24.26
C GLU A 27 11.53 -6.87 -23.14
N GLY A 28 10.96 -7.96 -22.65
CA GLY A 28 11.50 -8.81 -21.58
C GLY A 28 10.44 -9.17 -20.52
N ASP A 29 10.78 -10.11 -19.65
CA ASP A 29 9.91 -10.54 -18.56
C ASP A 29 9.94 -9.57 -17.38
N VAL A 30 8.78 -9.34 -16.75
CA VAL A 30 8.63 -8.56 -15.52
C VAL A 30 8.03 -9.42 -14.44
N PHE A 31 8.70 -9.49 -13.30
CA PHE A 31 8.22 -10.22 -12.13
C PHE A 31 7.72 -9.24 -11.07
N ILE A 32 6.48 -9.45 -10.61
CA ILE A 32 5.88 -8.69 -9.51
C ILE A 32 5.60 -9.62 -8.34
N ASN A 33 5.66 -9.09 -7.12
CA ASN A 33 5.26 -9.78 -5.90
C ASN A 33 4.06 -9.08 -5.28
N THR A 34 3.15 -9.87 -4.72
CA THR A 34 1.96 -9.38 -4.02
C THR A 34 1.87 -9.98 -2.63
N PHE A 35 1.09 -9.32 -1.77
CA PHE A 35 0.72 -9.88 -0.48
C PHE A 35 -0.58 -10.68 -0.60
N GLY A 36 -0.48 -12.01 -0.44
CA GLY A 36 -1.58 -12.94 -0.67
C GLY A 36 -1.57 -13.50 -2.10
N ALA A 37 -2.74 -13.94 -2.58
CA ALA A 37 -2.94 -14.36 -3.96
C ALA A 37 -3.08 -13.16 -4.91
N ILE A 38 -2.77 -13.38 -6.19
CA ILE A 38 -3.05 -12.48 -7.30
C ILE A 38 -4.40 -12.85 -7.91
N ASP A 39 -5.27 -11.87 -8.05
CA ASP A 39 -6.54 -11.96 -8.77
C ASP A 39 -6.45 -11.12 -10.07
N LYS A 40 -6.73 -11.74 -11.22
CA LYS A 40 -6.54 -11.13 -12.54
C LYS A 40 -7.90 -10.83 -13.16
N HIS A 41 -8.08 -9.58 -13.59
CA HIS A 41 -9.28 -9.10 -14.29
C HIS A 41 -8.89 -8.61 -15.68
N GLU A 42 -9.61 -9.05 -16.70
CA GLU A 42 -9.50 -8.54 -18.07
C GLU A 42 -10.67 -7.58 -18.29
N LEU A 43 -10.37 -6.33 -18.60
CA LEU A 43 -11.37 -5.29 -18.86
C LEU A 43 -11.49 -5.06 -20.36
N GLU A 44 -12.72 -5.10 -20.85
CA GLU A 44 -13.05 -4.71 -22.21
C GLU A 44 -12.96 -3.17 -22.41
N PRO A 45 -12.91 -2.66 -23.66
CA PRO A 45 -12.89 -1.23 -23.92
C PRO A 45 -14.07 -0.49 -23.24
N GLY A 46 -13.75 0.45 -22.34
CA GLY A 46 -14.75 1.23 -21.60
C GLY A 46 -15.33 0.53 -20.36
N GLU A 47 -15.00 -0.74 -20.11
CA GLU A 47 -15.34 -1.42 -18.87
C GLU A 47 -14.57 -0.81 -17.70
N LYS A 48 -15.20 -0.74 -16.53
CA LYS A 48 -14.65 -0.09 -15.34
C LYS A 48 -14.54 -1.04 -14.17
N LEU A 49 -13.45 -0.92 -13.44
CA LEU A 49 -13.19 -1.62 -12.19
C LEU A 49 -12.74 -0.63 -11.12
N VAL A 50 -13.43 -0.59 -9.99
CA VAL A 50 -13.04 0.23 -8.84
C VAL A 50 -12.30 -0.66 -7.84
N VAL A 51 -11.06 -0.29 -7.53
CA VAL A 51 -10.17 -1.06 -6.67
C VAL A 51 -9.68 -0.17 -5.52
N ASP A 52 -9.57 -0.73 -4.33
CA ASP A 52 -8.86 -0.07 -3.23
C ASP A 52 -7.38 0.13 -3.60
N ASN A 53 -6.83 1.32 -3.34
CA ASN A 53 -5.45 1.64 -3.70
C ASN A 53 -4.41 0.68 -3.11
N PHE A 54 -4.64 0.13 -1.92
CA PHE A 54 -3.70 -0.80 -1.29
C PHE A 54 -3.87 -2.25 -1.78
N HIS A 55 -4.81 -2.50 -2.68
CA HIS A 55 -5.04 -3.81 -3.30
C HIS A 55 -4.67 -3.83 -4.78
N LEU A 56 -4.49 -2.69 -5.43
CA LEU A 56 -4.02 -2.62 -6.82
C LEU A 56 -2.54 -3.02 -6.90
N ALA A 57 -2.23 -4.12 -7.61
CA ALA A 57 -0.86 -4.62 -7.76
C ALA A 57 -0.21 -4.18 -9.08
N ALA A 58 -0.95 -4.27 -10.19
CA ALA A 58 -0.50 -3.83 -11.51
C ALA A 58 -1.69 -3.58 -12.46
N LEU A 59 -1.45 -2.81 -13.51
CA LEU A 59 -2.38 -2.64 -14.62
C LEU A 59 -1.63 -2.50 -15.94
N SER A 60 -2.27 -2.93 -17.04
CA SER A 60 -1.75 -2.71 -18.38
C SER A 60 -1.63 -1.21 -18.70
N THR A 61 -0.66 -0.85 -19.53
CA THR A 61 -0.45 0.53 -20.00
C THR A 61 -1.56 1.04 -20.92
N THR A 62 -2.43 0.15 -21.40
CA THR A 62 -3.62 0.45 -22.20
C THR A 62 -4.82 0.90 -21.36
N CYS A 63 -4.81 0.59 -20.06
CA CYS A 63 -5.84 1.03 -19.14
C CYS A 63 -5.68 2.51 -18.78
N GLN A 64 -6.80 3.21 -18.64
CA GLN A 64 -6.86 4.53 -18.01
C GLN A 64 -7.15 4.36 -16.52
N TYR A 65 -6.61 5.23 -15.66
CA TYR A 65 -6.91 5.17 -14.24
C TYR A 65 -7.04 6.56 -13.60
N GLU A 66 -7.87 6.65 -12.57
CA GLU A 66 -8.05 7.85 -11.75
C GLU A 66 -8.10 7.49 -10.27
N VAL A 67 -7.27 8.14 -9.45
CA VAL A 67 -7.30 8.00 -7.99
C VAL A 67 -8.26 9.03 -7.41
N ARG A 68 -9.21 8.56 -6.60
CA ARG A 68 -10.22 9.41 -5.97
C ARG A 68 -10.30 9.12 -4.48
N MET A 69 -10.73 10.11 -3.70
CA MET A 69 -11.11 9.87 -2.32
C MET A 69 -12.51 9.23 -2.23
N PHE A 70 -12.63 8.15 -1.48
CA PHE A 70 -13.89 7.53 -1.15
C PHE A 70 -14.50 8.21 0.10
N GLY A 71 -15.55 8.99 -0.13
CA GLY A 71 -16.19 9.82 0.90
C GLY A 71 -15.48 11.15 1.14
N GLY A 72 -16.17 12.08 1.84
CA GLY A 72 -15.63 13.41 2.13
C GLY A 72 -14.52 13.40 3.20
N LEU A 73 -13.91 14.56 3.48
CA LEU A 73 -12.83 14.73 4.47
C LEU A 73 -13.06 14.04 5.83
N LYS A 74 -14.32 13.87 6.26
CA LYS A 74 -14.68 13.18 7.50
C LYS A 74 -14.42 11.67 7.47
N SER A 75 -14.57 10.98 6.32
CA SER A 75 -14.28 9.53 6.22
C SER A 75 -12.78 9.26 6.22
N THR A 76 -12.00 10.09 5.53
CA THR A 76 -10.53 9.97 5.47
C THR A 76 -9.87 10.15 6.85
N ILE A 77 -10.39 11.05 7.69
CA ILE A 77 -9.85 11.33 9.04
C ILE A 77 -10.21 10.23 10.06
N LEU A 78 -11.35 9.56 9.89
CA LEU A 78 -11.86 8.59 10.87
C LEU A 78 -11.48 7.13 10.55
N GLY A 79 -11.13 6.81 9.30
CA GLY A 79 -10.92 5.43 8.86
C GLY A 79 -9.55 5.12 8.25
N GLY A 80 -8.72 6.11 7.91
CA GLY A 80 -7.37 5.91 7.37
C GLY A 80 -7.29 5.31 5.95
N GLU A 81 -8.34 4.67 5.47
CA GLU A 81 -8.43 4.03 4.16
C GLU A 81 -9.53 4.72 3.35
N GLY A 82 -9.14 5.76 2.60
CA GLY A 82 -10.09 6.61 1.89
C GLY A 82 -9.72 6.84 0.43
N LEU A 83 -8.84 6.04 -0.16
CA LEU A 83 -8.43 6.21 -1.55
C LEU A 83 -8.77 4.97 -2.38
N ILE A 84 -9.46 5.21 -3.48
CA ILE A 84 -9.79 4.21 -4.49
C ILE A 84 -9.15 4.59 -5.82
N THR A 85 -8.85 3.58 -6.63
CA THR A 85 -8.47 3.73 -8.03
C THR A 85 -9.61 3.20 -8.89
N GLU A 86 -10.17 4.05 -9.73
CA GLU A 86 -11.05 3.63 -10.83
C GLU A 86 -10.18 3.35 -12.04
N VAL A 87 -10.21 2.12 -12.53
CA VAL A 87 -9.52 1.68 -13.75
C VAL A 87 -10.55 1.49 -14.86
N THR A 88 -10.26 2.02 -16.05
CA THR A 88 -11.07 1.86 -17.26
C THR A 88 -10.26 1.14 -18.33
N GLY A 89 -10.81 0.06 -18.90
CA GLY A 89 -10.18 -0.75 -19.94
C GLY A 89 -10.04 -0.03 -21.29
N PRO A 90 -9.39 -0.69 -22.27
CA PRO A 90 -9.09 -2.12 -22.29
C PRO A 90 -7.75 -2.50 -21.65
N GLY A 91 -7.68 -3.69 -21.06
CA GLY A 91 -6.44 -4.29 -20.58
C GLY A 91 -6.60 -5.14 -19.33
N GLU A 92 -5.48 -5.55 -18.77
CA GLU A 92 -5.45 -6.42 -17.58
C GLU A 92 -5.25 -5.58 -16.32
N VAL A 93 -5.92 -5.98 -15.24
CA VAL A 93 -5.76 -5.43 -13.90
C VAL A 93 -5.46 -6.58 -12.94
N TYR A 94 -4.40 -6.42 -12.16
CA TYR A 94 -3.93 -7.40 -11.20
C TYR A 94 -4.14 -6.86 -9.79
N ILE A 95 -4.84 -7.64 -8.96
CA ILE A 95 -5.24 -7.26 -7.60
C ILE A 95 -4.56 -8.22 -6.62
N GLN A 96 -4.05 -7.69 -5.51
CA GLN A 96 -3.59 -8.48 -4.39
C GLN A 96 -4.72 -8.68 -3.38
N THR A 97 -4.86 -9.90 -2.86
CA THR A 97 -5.99 -10.27 -1.97
C THR A 97 -5.81 -9.83 -0.51
N LYS A 98 -4.63 -9.33 -0.13
CA LYS A 98 -4.36 -8.88 1.24
C LYS A 98 -3.61 -7.55 1.23
N ASN A 99 -3.91 -6.71 2.22
CA ASN A 99 -3.16 -5.51 2.54
C ASN A 99 -2.17 -5.79 3.69
N PRO A 100 -0.84 -5.62 3.49
CA PRO A 100 0.15 -5.75 4.54
C PRO A 100 -0.10 -4.84 5.75
N GLN A 101 -0.58 -3.62 5.52
CA GLN A 101 -0.84 -2.65 6.59
C GLN A 101 -1.95 -3.15 7.51
N GLU A 102 -3.06 -3.61 6.93
CA GLU A 102 -4.17 -4.19 7.70
C GLU A 102 -3.75 -5.45 8.45
N PHE A 103 -2.92 -6.29 7.84
CA PHE A 103 -2.35 -7.46 8.51
C PHE A 103 -1.48 -7.06 9.72
N VAL A 104 -0.61 -6.06 9.57
CA VAL A 104 0.23 -5.55 10.66
C VAL A 104 -0.62 -4.91 11.75
N ASN A 105 -1.63 -4.10 11.38
CA ASN A 105 -2.56 -3.47 12.31
C ASN A 105 -3.30 -4.51 13.15
N TRP A 106 -3.78 -5.57 12.51
CA TRP A 106 -4.41 -6.71 13.18
C TRP A 106 -3.42 -7.41 14.12
N LEU A 107 -2.22 -7.74 13.64
CA LEU A 107 -1.22 -8.45 14.43
C LEU A 107 -0.75 -7.63 15.65
N TRP A 108 -0.59 -6.31 15.47
CA TRP A 108 -0.13 -5.37 16.49
C TRP A 108 -1.01 -5.38 17.75
N ARG A 109 -2.31 -5.67 17.62
CA ARG A 109 -3.22 -5.82 18.77
C ARG A 109 -2.77 -6.91 19.75
N TYR A 110 -2.12 -7.96 19.24
CA TYR A 110 -1.65 -9.08 20.06
C TYR A 110 -0.18 -8.93 20.49
N ILE A 111 0.68 -8.41 19.59
CA ILE A 111 2.12 -8.30 19.85
C ILE A 111 2.49 -6.99 20.56
N GLY A 112 1.78 -5.89 20.30
CA GLY A 112 2.07 -4.56 20.84
C GLY A 112 2.16 -4.53 22.36
N PRO A 113 1.17 -5.08 23.11
CA PRO A 113 1.26 -5.13 24.58
C PRO A 113 2.51 -5.86 25.09
N ARG A 114 2.93 -6.93 24.41
CA ARG A 114 4.13 -7.72 24.77
C ARG A 114 5.41 -6.96 24.46
N VAL A 115 5.49 -6.31 23.31
CA VAL A 115 6.62 -5.45 22.91
C VAL A 115 6.79 -4.32 23.93
N HIS A 116 5.71 -3.64 24.31
CA HIS A 116 5.73 -2.56 25.31
C HIS A 116 6.11 -3.03 26.72
N ALA A 117 5.74 -4.24 27.12
CA ALA A 117 6.11 -4.80 28.43
C ALA A 117 7.59 -5.23 28.48
N SER A 118 8.12 -5.77 27.38
CA SER A 118 9.53 -6.14 27.26
C SER A 118 10.45 -4.90 27.22
N SER A 119 10.07 -3.86 26.48
CA SER A 119 10.84 -2.60 26.44
C SER A 119 10.82 -1.85 27.78
N ARG A 120 9.70 -1.84 28.50
CA ARG A 120 9.65 -1.29 29.88
C ARG A 120 10.56 -2.05 30.85
N ARG A 121 10.63 -3.39 30.76
CA ARG A 121 11.57 -4.20 31.56
C ARG A 121 13.02 -3.97 31.20
N ALA A 122 13.33 -3.79 29.91
CA ALA A 122 14.68 -3.45 29.46
C ALA A 122 15.11 -2.05 29.95
N CYS A 123 14.21 -1.06 29.87
CA CYS A 123 14.43 0.28 30.40
C CYS A 123 14.63 0.29 31.93
N LEU A 124 13.78 -0.43 32.69
CA LEU A 124 13.97 -0.57 34.15
C LEU A 124 15.28 -1.27 34.51
N LYS A 125 15.68 -2.32 33.76
CA LYS A 125 16.99 -2.96 33.96
C LYS A 125 18.13 -1.98 33.70
N GLY A 126 18.08 -1.21 32.60
CA GLY A 126 19.06 -0.15 32.32
C GLY A 126 19.17 0.89 33.43
N PHE A 127 18.03 1.26 34.04
CA PHE A 127 17.98 2.22 35.16
C PHE A 127 18.49 1.64 36.49
N ILE A 128 18.32 0.33 36.71
CA ILE A 128 18.87 -0.36 37.90
C ILE A 128 20.40 -0.50 37.78
N PHE A 129 20.93 -0.72 36.57
CA PHE A 129 22.38 -0.80 36.33
C PHE A 129 23.09 0.57 36.24
N SER A 130 22.35 1.68 36.22
CA SER A 130 22.92 3.04 36.13
C SER A 130 23.01 3.80 37.46
N LYS A 131 22.77 3.16 38.61
CA LYS A 131 22.98 3.85 39.90
C LYS A 131 24.48 3.96 40.17
N PRO A 132 25.02 5.17 40.43
CA PRO A 132 26.45 5.35 40.66
C PRO A 132 26.84 4.64 41.96
N VAL A 133 27.82 3.75 41.85
CA VAL A 133 28.56 3.22 43.01
C VAL A 133 29.28 4.43 43.62
N ARG A 134 28.90 4.75 44.85
CA ARG A 134 29.52 5.81 45.64
C ARG A 134 30.62 5.21 46.51
#